data_AF-A0A356K546-F1
#
_entry.id   AF-A0A356K546-F1
#
_cell.length_a   1.000
_cell.length_b   1.000
_cell.length_c   1.000
_cell.angle_alpha   90.00
_cell.angle_beta   90.00
_cell.angle_gamma   90.00
#
_symmetry.space_group_name_H-M   'P 1'
#
loop_
_entity.id
_entity.type
_entity.pdbx_description
1 polymer ?
#
loop_
_entity_poly.entity_id
_entity_poly.type
_entity_poly.pdbx_seq_one_letter_code
_entity_poly.pdbx_strand_id
1 'polypeptide(L)'
;MKPNRVLILGAGISGMSCVRHLYGERDLVVCDTRFETDQSPIPNSKTFYQDFPEASLINPKDFDRTIGSVSTLIVSPGLPLNHCFVQKALSNGIELISDLDLFMDAVDGPVIGITGTNGKSTVTTLVGAMLEDQAFGVGGNLGPPALDLLDDGFAGYVLELSSFQLERMRAKHFDVASIINISDDHLDRHQSIEAYATVKRRIYRDCNFAVFNNDDPLSRPPDDVQSVAVNGDARWRVTEKGVLIDGRFVPNDAIKLTGDHNRFNVVTAAAIAYCA
;
A
#
# COMPACT_ATOMS: atom_id res chain seq x y z
N MET A 1 23.94 -5.01 22.98
CA MET A 1 23.38 -5.65 21.77
C MET A 1 23.79 -4.80 20.59
N LYS A 2 24.21 -5.37 19.46
CA LYS A 2 24.39 -4.56 18.24
C LYS A 2 23.01 -3.97 17.90
N PRO A 3 22.89 -2.66 17.60
CA PRO A 3 21.64 -2.14 17.06
C PRO A 3 21.25 -3.00 15.84
N ASN A 4 19.97 -3.32 15.72
CA ASN A 4 19.44 -4.08 14.58
C ASN A 4 19.68 -3.22 13.32
N ARG A 5 20.70 -3.57 12.51
CA ARG A 5 21.14 -2.74 11.39
C ARG A 5 20.24 -2.99 10.19
N VAL A 6 19.61 -1.92 9.71
CA VAL A 6 18.58 -1.97 8.67
C VAL A 6 19.14 -1.42 7.37
N LEU A 7 19.06 -2.20 6.30
CA LEU A 7 19.37 -1.76 4.95
C LEU A 7 18.08 -1.36 4.22
N ILE A 8 18.01 -0.11 3.78
CA ILE A 8 16.93 0.41 2.94
C ILE A 8 17.44 0.47 1.50
N LEU A 9 16.89 -0.39 0.64
CA LEU A 9 17.14 -0.42 -0.79
C LEU A 9 16.11 0.43 -1.54
N GLY A 10 16.59 1.54 -2.09
CA GLY A 10 15.81 2.58 -2.74
C GLY A 10 15.54 3.75 -1.79
N ALA A 11 15.87 4.95 -2.24
CA ALA A 11 15.74 6.20 -1.51
C ALA A 11 14.69 7.14 -2.12
N GLY A 12 13.69 6.56 -2.81
CA GLY A 12 12.51 7.32 -3.24
C GLY A 12 11.61 7.71 -2.08
N ILE A 13 10.39 8.16 -2.38
CA ILE A 13 9.42 8.65 -1.39
C ILE A 13 9.20 7.64 -0.23
N SER A 14 8.85 6.37 -0.53
CA SER A 14 8.66 5.32 0.50
C SER A 14 9.95 4.92 1.22
N GLY A 15 11.09 4.94 0.52
CA GLY A 15 12.38 4.63 1.13
C GLY A 15 12.76 5.68 2.17
N MET A 16 12.55 6.95 1.84
CA MET A 16 12.81 8.06 2.76
C MET A 16 11.82 8.15 3.92
N SER A 17 10.56 7.71 3.76
CA SER A 17 9.65 7.58 4.90
C SER A 17 10.11 6.50 5.89
N CYS A 18 10.67 5.39 5.40
CA CYS A 18 11.30 4.39 6.27
C CYS A 18 12.54 4.96 6.99
N VAL A 19 13.36 5.77 6.30
CA VAL A 19 14.51 6.45 6.93
C VAL A 19 14.02 7.33 8.07
N ARG A 20 13.03 8.21 7.82
CA ARG A 20 12.48 9.12 8.85
C ARG A 20 11.93 8.35 10.05
N HIS A 21 11.12 7.33 9.81
CA HIS A 21 10.47 6.55 10.86
C HIS A 21 11.47 5.80 11.76
N LEU A 22 12.55 5.26 11.19
CA LEU A 22 13.52 4.45 11.94
C LEU A 22 14.74 5.25 12.45
N TYR A 23 14.86 6.52 12.08
CA TYR A 23 16.02 7.33 12.44
C TYR A 23 16.08 7.58 13.94
N GLY A 24 17.26 7.39 14.54
CA GLY A 24 17.46 7.46 16.00
C GLY A 24 17.09 6.18 16.75
N GLU A 25 16.35 5.25 16.15
CA GLU A 25 15.99 3.96 16.76
C GLU A 25 16.83 2.78 16.25
N ARG A 26 17.29 2.87 15.01
CA ARG A 26 18.03 1.81 14.30
C ARG A 26 19.32 2.35 13.68
N ASP A 27 20.30 1.47 13.48
CA ASP A 27 21.47 1.75 12.64
C ASP A 27 21.05 1.59 11.18
N LEU A 28 21.02 2.70 10.44
CA LEU A 28 20.47 2.76 9.09
C LEU A 28 21.58 2.76 8.04
N VAL A 29 21.40 1.92 7.02
CA VAL A 29 22.16 1.95 5.78
C VAL A 29 21.18 2.19 4.64
N VAL A 30 21.44 3.18 3.80
CA VAL A 30 20.61 3.51 2.63
C VAL A 30 21.44 3.27 1.37
N CYS A 31 20.85 2.60 0.39
CA CYS A 31 21.46 2.35 -0.91
C CYS A 31 20.40 2.48 -2.00
N ASP A 32 20.62 3.30 -3.01
CA ASP A 32 19.77 3.39 -4.20
C ASP A 32 20.58 2.98 -5.43
N THR A 33 20.01 2.17 -6.33
CA THR A 33 20.69 1.73 -7.56
C THR A 33 20.94 2.87 -8.54
N ARG A 34 20.25 4.00 -8.36
CA ARG A 34 20.40 5.24 -9.13
C ARG A 34 21.41 6.21 -8.52
N PHE A 35 22.19 5.79 -7.52
CA PHE A 35 23.07 6.66 -6.73
C PHE A 35 23.97 7.60 -7.56
N GLU A 36 24.56 7.09 -8.65
CA GLU A 36 25.46 7.87 -9.54
C GLU A 36 24.76 8.36 -10.83
N THR A 37 23.43 8.34 -10.89
CA THR A 37 22.66 8.80 -12.06
C THR A 37 21.99 10.15 -11.81
N ASP A 38 21.59 10.81 -12.88
CA ASP A 38 20.78 12.03 -12.87
C ASP A 38 19.38 11.83 -12.25
N GLN A 39 18.95 10.57 -12.13
CA GLN A 39 17.69 10.16 -11.51
C GLN A 39 17.83 9.79 -10.02
N SER A 40 18.98 10.04 -9.40
CA SER A 40 19.17 9.80 -7.97
C SER A 40 18.15 10.61 -7.17
N PRO A 41 17.37 9.97 -6.27
CA PRO A 41 16.48 10.70 -5.37
C PRO A 41 17.24 11.41 -4.25
N ILE A 42 18.54 11.11 -4.08
CA ILE A 42 19.47 11.82 -3.21
C ILE A 42 20.57 12.43 -4.10
N PRO A 43 20.28 13.49 -4.87
CA PRO A 43 21.26 14.10 -5.76
C PRO A 43 22.40 14.79 -4.99
N ASN A 44 22.18 15.12 -3.72
CA ASN A 44 23.17 15.75 -2.85
C ASN A 44 23.26 15.03 -1.51
N SER A 45 24.33 14.25 -1.33
CA SER A 45 24.59 13.55 -0.07
C SER A 45 24.74 14.50 1.12
N LYS A 46 25.15 15.77 0.92
CA LYS A 46 25.25 16.74 2.02
C LYS A 46 23.91 17.00 2.68
N THR A 47 22.83 17.15 1.89
CA THR A 47 21.49 17.36 2.43
C THR A 47 21.02 16.14 3.20
N PHE A 48 21.26 14.94 2.67
CA PHE A 48 20.97 13.70 3.40
C PHE A 48 21.66 13.65 4.77
N TYR A 49 22.96 13.97 4.85
CA TYR A 49 23.70 13.97 6.12
C TYR A 49 23.39 15.17 7.02
N GLN A 50 22.76 16.24 6.52
CA GLN A 50 22.23 17.31 7.36
C GLN A 50 21.00 16.82 8.15
N ASP A 51 20.13 16.06 7.49
CA ASP A 51 18.91 15.54 8.09
C ASP A 51 19.16 14.24 8.89
N PHE A 52 20.08 13.39 8.41
CA PHE A 52 20.35 12.06 8.96
C PHE A 52 21.86 11.81 9.17
N PRO A 53 22.55 12.58 10.04
CA PRO A 53 24.00 12.49 10.21
C PRO A 53 24.53 11.12 10.67
N GLU A 54 23.68 10.30 11.31
CA GLU A 54 24.05 8.98 11.80
C GLU A 54 23.74 7.84 10.80
N ALA A 55 22.96 8.11 9.75
CA ALA A 55 22.63 7.12 8.74
C ALA A 55 23.78 6.98 7.73
N SER A 56 24.08 5.76 7.29
CA SER A 56 25.10 5.49 6.27
C SER A 56 24.48 5.49 4.88
N LEU A 57 24.88 6.41 4.01
CA LEU A 57 24.52 6.37 2.59
C LEU A 57 25.66 5.70 1.80
N ILE A 58 25.39 4.53 1.22
CA ILE A 58 26.39 3.73 0.50
C ILE A 58 26.16 3.72 -1.01
N ASN A 59 27.25 3.59 -1.74
CA ASN A 59 27.22 3.34 -3.17
C ASN A 59 26.88 1.87 -3.45
N PRO A 60 26.14 1.54 -4.53
CA PRO A 60 25.92 0.17 -4.97
C PRO A 60 27.17 -0.71 -5.03
N LYS A 61 28.34 -0.15 -5.36
CA LYS A 61 29.62 -0.90 -5.42
C LYS A 61 30.13 -1.36 -4.05
N ASP A 62 29.67 -0.74 -2.97
CA ASP A 62 30.06 -1.05 -1.59
C ASP A 62 29.02 -1.94 -0.87
N PHE A 63 27.96 -2.35 -1.58
CA PHE A 63 26.91 -3.23 -1.06
C PHE A 63 27.47 -4.52 -0.44
N ASP A 64 28.37 -5.20 -1.15
CA ASP A 64 28.96 -6.46 -0.73
C ASP A 64 29.76 -6.38 0.58
N ARG A 65 30.38 -5.22 0.83
CA ARG A 65 31.15 -4.97 2.06
C ARG A 65 30.24 -4.70 3.25
N THR A 66 29.00 -4.29 2.99
CA THR A 66 28.07 -3.79 4.02
C THR A 66 27.06 -4.86 4.45
N ILE A 67 26.61 -5.69 3.51
CA ILE A 67 25.50 -6.64 3.70
C ILE A 67 25.71 -7.61 4.86
N GLY A 68 26.94 -8.05 5.14
CA GLY A 68 27.25 -8.99 6.23
C GLY A 68 27.04 -8.43 7.64
N SER A 69 26.80 -7.12 7.76
CA SER A 69 26.49 -6.45 9.04
C SER A 69 25.00 -6.11 9.21
N VAL A 70 24.18 -6.40 8.19
CA VAL A 70 22.76 -6.08 8.13
C VAL A 70 21.95 -7.28 8.60
N SER A 71 20.89 -7.02 9.36
CA SER A 71 19.96 -8.04 9.85
C SER A 71 18.55 -7.87 9.28
N THR A 72 18.19 -6.66 8.85
CA THR A 72 16.87 -6.36 8.27
C THR A 72 17.02 -5.62 6.94
N LEU A 73 16.19 -5.98 5.97
CA LEU A 73 16.12 -5.39 4.64
C LEU A 73 14.75 -4.75 4.44
N ILE A 74 14.73 -3.51 3.94
CA ILE A 74 13.55 -2.82 3.41
C ILE A 74 13.80 -2.58 1.92
N VAL A 75 12.83 -2.94 1.07
CA VAL A 75 12.94 -2.76 -0.38
C VAL A 75 11.82 -1.84 -0.87
N SER A 76 12.20 -0.71 -1.44
CA SER A 76 11.24 0.21 -2.09
C SER A 76 10.40 -0.52 -3.15
N PRO A 77 9.09 -0.23 -3.28
CA PRO A 77 8.21 -0.91 -4.25
C PRO A 77 8.71 -0.87 -5.71
N GLY A 78 9.39 0.21 -6.08
CA GLY A 78 9.98 0.40 -7.41
C GLY A 78 11.13 -0.56 -7.76
N LEU A 79 11.78 -1.19 -6.76
CA LEU A 79 12.87 -2.13 -7.00
C LEU A 79 12.35 -3.58 -7.00
N PRO A 80 12.44 -4.34 -8.11
CA PRO A 80 11.97 -5.72 -8.18
C PRO A 80 12.62 -6.64 -7.14
N LEU A 81 11.85 -7.57 -6.55
CA LEU A 81 12.40 -8.51 -5.56
C LEU A 81 13.40 -9.50 -6.17
N ASN A 82 13.36 -9.74 -7.48
CA ASN A 82 14.36 -10.55 -8.19
C ASN A 82 15.66 -9.79 -8.51
N HIS A 83 15.78 -8.52 -8.12
CA HIS A 83 17.02 -7.76 -8.30
C HIS A 83 18.20 -8.39 -7.55
N CYS A 84 19.40 -8.33 -8.11
CA CYS A 84 20.58 -9.03 -7.60
C CYS A 84 20.91 -8.68 -6.14
N PHE A 85 20.80 -7.41 -5.74
CA PHE A 85 20.99 -6.98 -4.34
C PHE A 85 19.94 -7.57 -3.39
N VAL A 86 18.67 -7.62 -3.81
CA VAL A 86 17.60 -8.20 -2.99
C VAL A 86 17.84 -9.70 -2.83
N GLN A 87 18.07 -10.41 -3.92
CA GLN A 87 18.33 -11.85 -3.88
C GLN A 87 19.58 -12.20 -3.05
N LYS A 88 20.62 -11.37 -3.12
CA LYS A 88 21.82 -11.54 -2.31
C LYS A 88 21.55 -11.33 -0.82
N ALA A 89 20.76 -10.32 -0.46
CA ALA A 89 20.37 -10.11 0.94
C ALA A 89 19.55 -11.29 1.49
N LEU A 90 18.55 -11.74 0.72
CA LEU A 90 17.72 -12.88 1.10
C LEU A 90 18.52 -14.18 1.22
N SER A 91 19.49 -14.43 0.33
CA SER A 91 20.35 -15.63 0.42
C SER A 91 21.33 -15.61 1.60
N ASN A 92 21.59 -14.43 2.18
CA ASN A 92 22.35 -14.28 3.43
C ASN A 92 21.45 -14.39 4.68
N GLY A 93 20.16 -14.75 4.53
CA GLY A 93 19.23 -14.89 5.64
C GLY A 93 18.78 -13.56 6.24
N ILE A 94 18.96 -12.45 5.52
CA ILE A 94 18.52 -11.12 5.98
C ILE A 94 16.99 -11.07 5.88
N GLU A 95 16.39 -10.63 6.97
CA GLU A 95 14.94 -10.55 7.11
C GLU A 95 14.35 -9.41 6.25
N LEU A 96 13.42 -9.71 5.35
CA LEU A 96 12.70 -8.69 4.57
C LEU A 96 11.47 -8.18 5.33
N ILE A 97 11.38 -6.85 5.49
CA ILE A 97 10.18 -6.12 5.93
C ILE A 97 9.82 -5.06 4.89
N SER A 98 8.56 -4.63 4.87
CA SER A 98 8.07 -3.53 4.03
C SER A 98 7.81 -2.25 4.83
N ASP A 99 7.65 -1.15 4.12
CA ASP A 99 7.15 0.12 4.69
C ASP A 99 5.78 -0.05 5.35
N LEU A 100 4.91 -0.88 4.75
CA LEU A 100 3.62 -1.22 5.33
C LEU A 100 3.75 -2.08 6.59
N ASP A 101 4.73 -2.98 6.68
CA ASP A 101 4.92 -3.76 7.91
C ASP A 101 5.25 -2.84 9.09
N LEU A 102 6.15 -1.87 8.87
CA LEU A 102 6.48 -0.84 9.84
C LEU A 102 5.25 -0.02 10.23
N PHE A 103 4.45 0.40 9.25
CA PHE A 103 3.21 1.14 9.51
C PHE A 103 2.24 0.32 10.36
N MET A 104 1.96 -0.92 9.96
CA MET A 104 1.02 -1.81 10.66
C MET A 104 1.53 -2.23 12.06
N ASP A 105 2.84 -2.13 12.33
CA ASP A 105 3.41 -2.35 13.67
C ASP A 105 3.27 -1.13 14.60
N ALA A 106 3.15 0.07 14.02
CA ALA A 106 3.13 1.34 14.76
C ALA A 106 1.73 1.95 14.91
N VAL A 107 0.79 1.53 14.06
CA VAL A 107 -0.54 2.12 13.99
C VAL A 107 -1.43 1.69 15.16
N ASP A 108 -2.14 2.65 15.74
CA ASP A 108 -3.27 2.42 16.62
C ASP A 108 -4.57 2.84 15.91
N GLY A 109 -5.59 1.99 15.93
CA GLY A 109 -6.89 2.25 15.29
C GLY A 109 -7.13 1.44 14.01
N PRO A 110 -8.35 1.52 13.43
CA PRO A 110 -8.75 0.72 12.29
C PRO A 110 -8.00 1.12 11.01
N VAL A 111 -7.65 0.11 10.21
CA VAL A 111 -6.99 0.29 8.91
C VAL A 111 -7.84 -0.29 7.78
N ILE A 112 -8.20 0.57 6.84
CA ILE A 112 -8.94 0.25 5.62
C ILE A 112 -7.95 0.13 4.46
N GLY A 113 -7.86 -1.06 3.87
CA GLY A 113 -7.01 -1.34 2.71
C GLY A 113 -7.79 -1.35 1.39
N ILE A 114 -7.35 -0.57 0.41
CA ILE A 114 -8.00 -0.48 -0.91
C ILE A 114 -6.98 -0.78 -2.02
N THR A 115 -7.24 -1.79 -2.84
CA THR A 115 -6.44 -2.10 -4.03
C THR A 115 -7.31 -2.38 -5.25
N GLY A 116 -6.68 -2.49 -6.41
CA GLY A 116 -7.32 -2.79 -7.69
C GLY A 116 -6.44 -2.41 -8.87
N THR A 117 -6.87 -2.71 -10.08
CA THR A 117 -6.20 -2.17 -11.28
C THR A 117 -6.61 -0.71 -11.47
N ASN A 118 -7.92 -0.45 -11.58
CA ASN A 118 -8.46 0.88 -11.86
C ASN A 118 -9.36 1.40 -10.73
N GLY A 119 -9.48 2.72 -10.59
CA GLY A 119 -10.40 3.37 -9.65
C GLY A 119 -9.92 3.45 -8.20
N LYS A 120 -8.76 2.84 -7.86
CA LYS A 120 -8.15 2.89 -6.52
C LYS A 120 -8.16 4.30 -5.90
N SER A 121 -7.54 5.26 -6.57
CA SER A 121 -7.36 6.60 -6.01
C SER A 121 -8.68 7.33 -5.82
N THR A 122 -9.62 7.14 -6.76
CA THR A 122 -10.97 7.70 -6.63
C THR A 122 -11.69 7.10 -5.44
N VAL A 123 -11.68 5.77 -5.29
CA VAL A 123 -12.34 5.09 -4.17
C VAL A 123 -11.70 5.47 -2.83
N THR A 124 -10.37 5.44 -2.74
CA THR A 124 -9.63 5.87 -1.53
C THR A 124 -9.98 7.30 -1.14
N THR A 125 -9.99 8.23 -2.11
CA THR A 125 -10.36 9.63 -1.86
C THR A 125 -11.81 9.76 -1.39
N LEU A 126 -12.74 9.03 -2.01
CA LEU A 126 -14.15 9.06 -1.64
C LEU A 126 -14.38 8.50 -0.24
N VAL A 127 -13.72 7.38 0.12
CA VAL A 127 -13.81 6.81 1.48
C VAL A 127 -13.28 7.81 2.50
N GLY A 128 -12.13 8.43 2.23
CA GLY A 128 -11.58 9.49 3.07
C GLY A 128 -12.56 10.65 3.29
N ALA A 129 -13.19 11.14 2.22
CA ALA A 129 -14.20 12.20 2.31
C ALA A 129 -15.46 11.77 3.08
N MET A 130 -15.87 10.51 2.98
CA MET A 130 -17.01 9.98 3.74
C MET A 130 -16.72 9.80 5.23
N LEU A 131 -15.45 9.69 5.61
CA LEU A 131 -14.98 9.49 6.98
C LEU A 131 -14.31 10.73 7.57
N GLU A 132 -14.48 11.91 6.94
CA GLU A 132 -13.77 13.14 7.33
C GLU A 132 -14.05 13.55 8.79
N ASP A 133 -15.29 13.40 9.25
CA ASP A 133 -15.71 13.72 10.61
C ASP A 133 -15.12 12.77 11.67
N GLN A 134 -14.56 11.64 11.25
CA GLN A 134 -13.92 10.65 12.12
C GLN A 134 -12.39 10.82 12.18
N ALA A 135 -11.83 11.81 11.49
CA ALA A 135 -10.38 12.07 11.45
C ALA A 135 -9.56 10.85 11.00
N PHE A 136 -9.93 10.25 9.87
CA PHE A 136 -9.12 9.21 9.23
C PHE A 136 -7.98 9.79 8.38
N GLY A 137 -6.78 9.23 8.52
CA GLY A 137 -5.63 9.55 7.66
C GLY A 137 -5.74 8.84 6.32
N VAL A 138 -5.47 9.54 5.22
CA VAL A 138 -5.62 8.99 3.86
C VAL A 138 -4.28 9.02 3.13
N GLY A 139 -3.80 7.85 2.69
CA GLY A 139 -2.51 7.79 1.99
C GLY A 139 -2.12 6.41 1.47
N GLY A 140 -0.82 6.11 1.53
CA GLY A 140 -0.22 4.86 1.04
C GLY A 140 0.42 5.03 -0.33
N ASN A 141 -0.14 4.37 -1.36
CA ASN A 141 0.28 4.52 -2.76
C ASN A 141 -0.24 5.81 -3.41
N LEU A 142 -1.29 6.40 -2.81
CA LEU A 142 -1.82 7.72 -3.14
C LEU A 142 -1.35 8.72 -2.07
N GLY A 143 -0.98 9.93 -2.47
CA GLY A 143 -0.67 10.99 -1.52
C GLY A 143 0.56 10.67 -0.65
N PRO A 144 0.54 10.95 0.66
CA PRO A 144 1.67 10.68 1.55
C PRO A 144 1.85 9.16 1.76
N PRO A 145 3.10 8.68 1.91
CA PRO A 145 3.39 7.33 2.39
C PRO A 145 2.68 7.02 3.70
N ALA A 146 2.30 5.75 3.90
CA ALA A 146 1.61 5.33 5.11
C ALA A 146 2.36 5.73 6.40
N LEU A 147 3.69 5.54 6.44
CA LEU A 147 4.52 5.93 7.59
C LEU A 147 4.47 7.43 7.92
N ASP A 148 4.30 8.30 6.93
CA ASP A 148 4.22 9.74 7.16
C ASP A 148 2.86 10.16 7.77
N LEU A 149 1.86 9.27 7.80
CA LEU A 149 0.55 9.52 8.42
C LEU A 149 0.55 9.29 9.94
N LEU A 150 1.59 8.66 10.50
CA LEU A 150 1.62 8.28 11.91
C LEU A 150 1.71 9.49 12.86
N ASP A 151 2.25 10.61 12.38
CA ASP A 151 2.49 11.80 13.21
C ASP A 151 1.25 12.70 13.42
N ASP A 152 0.14 12.41 12.72
CA ASP A 152 -1.01 13.30 12.61
C ASP A 152 -2.15 13.00 13.61
N GLY A 153 -2.00 11.98 14.46
CA GLY A 153 -2.98 11.66 15.52
C GLY A 153 -4.36 11.23 15.00
N PHE A 154 -4.41 10.60 13.83
CA PHE A 154 -5.64 10.10 13.22
C PHE A 154 -6.30 8.99 14.05
N ALA A 155 -7.63 8.89 13.96
CA ALA A 155 -8.39 7.84 14.66
C ALA A 155 -8.40 6.50 13.91
N GLY A 156 -8.02 6.50 12.63
CA GLY A 156 -8.00 5.36 11.72
C GLY A 156 -7.39 5.75 10.37
N TYR A 157 -7.25 4.81 9.45
CA TYR A 157 -6.49 5.02 8.22
C TYR A 157 -7.16 4.41 6.99
N VAL A 158 -7.12 5.13 5.87
CA VAL A 158 -7.55 4.66 4.55
C VAL A 158 -6.32 4.61 3.64
N LEU A 159 -5.90 3.39 3.29
CA LEU A 159 -4.69 3.16 2.52
C LEU A 159 -5.01 2.68 1.10
N GLU A 160 -4.54 3.43 0.10
CA GLU A 160 -4.39 2.89 -1.24
C GLU A 160 -3.17 1.98 -1.30
N LEU A 161 -3.33 0.74 -1.77
CA LEU A 161 -2.27 -0.26 -1.84
C LEU A 161 -2.03 -0.72 -3.28
N SER A 162 -0.77 -0.65 -3.73
CA SER A 162 -0.33 -1.26 -4.99
C SER A 162 -0.10 -2.77 -4.85
N SER A 163 -0.04 -3.50 -5.97
CA SER A 163 0.39 -4.90 -5.95
C SER A 163 1.83 -5.05 -5.46
N PHE A 164 2.71 -4.09 -5.78
CA PHE A 164 4.10 -4.11 -5.35
C PHE A 164 4.24 -3.99 -3.83
N GLN A 165 3.40 -3.18 -3.19
CA GLN A 165 3.40 -3.12 -1.73
C GLN A 165 2.89 -4.42 -1.11
N LEU A 166 1.75 -4.95 -1.59
CA LEU A 166 1.17 -6.21 -1.09
C LEU A 166 2.10 -7.42 -1.30
N GLU A 167 2.89 -7.43 -2.36
CA GLU A 167 3.95 -8.42 -2.65
C GLU A 167 4.98 -8.53 -1.52
N ARG A 168 5.32 -7.41 -0.87
CA ARG A 168 6.39 -7.29 0.15
C ARG A 168 5.85 -7.43 1.57
N MET A 169 4.60 -7.04 1.78
CA MET A 169 3.95 -6.99 3.07
C MET A 169 3.80 -8.37 3.70
N ARG A 170 4.08 -8.47 5.00
CA ARG A 170 3.81 -9.67 5.81
C ARG A 170 2.32 -9.83 6.05
N ALA A 171 1.98 -10.93 6.70
CA ALA A 171 0.62 -11.13 7.21
C ALA A 171 0.28 -10.03 8.21
N LYS A 172 -0.62 -9.12 7.84
CA LYS A 172 -1.21 -8.14 8.75
C LYS A 172 -2.70 -8.04 8.44
N HIS A 173 -3.43 -7.64 9.47
CA HIS A 173 -4.88 -7.58 9.50
C HIS A 173 -5.36 -6.20 9.00
N PHE A 174 -6.38 -6.18 8.15
CA PHE A 174 -7.12 -4.97 7.80
C PHE A 174 -8.54 -5.09 8.36
N ASP A 175 -9.09 -4.00 8.91
CA ASP A 175 -10.47 -3.97 9.39
C ASP A 175 -11.45 -4.05 8.23
N VAL A 176 -11.19 -3.28 7.18
CA VAL A 176 -11.91 -3.38 5.92
C VAL A 176 -10.93 -3.48 4.77
N ALA A 177 -11.11 -4.47 3.90
CA ALA A 177 -10.29 -4.66 2.72
C ALA A 177 -11.13 -4.66 1.45
N SER A 178 -10.61 -4.10 0.36
CA SER A 178 -11.30 -4.09 -0.92
C SER A 178 -10.36 -4.28 -2.11
N ILE A 179 -10.78 -5.15 -3.03
CA ILE A 179 -10.27 -5.19 -4.41
C ILE A 179 -11.34 -4.63 -5.33
N ILE A 180 -11.11 -3.44 -5.91
CA ILE A 180 -12.08 -2.74 -6.76
C ILE A 180 -12.32 -3.50 -8.09
N ASN A 181 -11.24 -3.96 -8.70
CA ASN A 181 -11.24 -4.77 -9.93
C ASN A 181 -9.81 -5.30 -10.19
N ILE A 182 -9.72 -6.30 -11.05
CA ILE A 182 -8.51 -6.88 -11.60
C ILE A 182 -8.70 -7.01 -13.11
N SER A 183 -7.98 -6.17 -13.84
CA SER A 183 -7.83 -6.26 -15.30
C SER A 183 -6.36 -6.37 -15.68
N ASP A 184 -6.10 -6.76 -16.93
CA ASP A 184 -4.74 -6.87 -17.50
C ASP A 184 -3.96 -5.56 -17.32
N ASP A 185 -3.01 -5.58 -16.40
CA ASP A 185 -2.06 -4.51 -16.10
C ASP A 185 -0.83 -5.12 -15.43
N HIS A 186 0.36 -4.54 -15.66
CA HIS A 186 1.63 -4.98 -15.08
C HIS A 186 2.01 -6.47 -15.31
N LEU A 187 1.60 -7.08 -16.44
CA LEU A 187 1.93 -8.47 -16.78
C LEU A 187 3.44 -8.70 -16.99
N ASP A 188 4.18 -7.67 -17.38
CA ASP A 188 5.64 -7.67 -17.47
C ASP A 188 6.32 -8.03 -16.14
N ARG A 189 5.67 -7.69 -15.02
CA ARG A 189 6.18 -7.93 -13.67
C ARG A 189 5.56 -9.15 -12.98
N HIS A 190 4.28 -9.41 -13.21
CA HIS A 190 3.54 -10.48 -12.52
C HIS A 190 3.41 -11.77 -13.33
N GLN A 191 3.84 -11.81 -14.60
CA GLN A 191 3.83 -12.96 -15.51
C GLN A 191 2.44 -13.40 -15.98
N SER A 192 1.41 -13.36 -15.13
CA SER A 192 0.03 -13.66 -15.48
C SER A 192 -0.98 -12.86 -14.65
N ILE A 193 -2.22 -12.76 -15.13
CA ILE A 193 -3.32 -12.10 -14.42
C ILE A 193 -3.65 -12.83 -13.11
N GLU A 194 -3.52 -14.16 -13.06
CA GLU A 194 -3.76 -14.98 -11.87
C GLU A 194 -2.70 -14.72 -10.79
N ALA A 195 -1.43 -14.60 -11.19
CA ALA A 195 -0.35 -14.26 -10.28
C ALA A 195 -0.55 -12.83 -9.71
N TYR A 196 -0.93 -11.88 -10.57
CA TYR A 196 -1.28 -10.52 -10.16
C TYR A 196 -2.48 -10.49 -9.20
N ALA A 197 -3.53 -11.26 -9.48
CA ALA A 197 -4.68 -11.41 -8.60
C ALA A 197 -4.31 -12.02 -7.25
N THR A 198 -3.46 -13.05 -7.27
CA THR A 198 -2.96 -13.72 -6.05
C THR A 198 -2.21 -12.74 -5.15
N VAL A 199 -1.36 -11.87 -5.73
CA VAL A 199 -0.68 -10.82 -4.99
C VAL A 199 -1.67 -9.84 -4.36
N LYS A 200 -2.66 -9.37 -5.11
CA LYS A 200 -3.68 -8.44 -4.57
C LYS A 200 -4.55 -9.06 -3.47
N ARG A 201 -4.91 -10.33 -3.60
CA ARG A 201 -5.71 -11.06 -2.60
C ARG A 201 -5.04 -11.20 -1.24
N ARG A 202 -3.73 -10.91 -1.13
CA ARG A 202 -3.05 -10.79 0.17
C ARG A 202 -3.70 -9.73 1.06
N ILE A 203 -4.38 -8.72 0.50
CA ILE A 203 -5.12 -7.72 1.26
C ILE A 203 -6.25 -8.31 2.11
N TYR A 204 -6.80 -9.47 1.72
CA TYR A 204 -7.86 -10.15 2.46
C TYR A 204 -7.35 -11.07 3.55
N ARG A 205 -6.03 -11.25 3.66
CA ARG A 205 -5.44 -12.13 4.67
C ARG A 205 -5.76 -11.57 6.05
N ASP A 206 -6.43 -12.38 6.86
CA ASP A 206 -6.83 -12.02 8.22
C ASP A 206 -7.65 -10.73 8.28
N CYS A 207 -8.35 -10.29 7.20
CA CYS A 207 -9.19 -9.09 7.27
C CYS A 207 -10.53 -9.37 7.96
N ASN A 208 -11.08 -8.38 8.68
CA ASN A 208 -12.39 -8.55 9.35
C ASN A 208 -13.54 -8.56 8.34
N PHE A 209 -13.51 -7.63 7.38
CA PHE A 209 -14.58 -7.45 6.43
C PHE A 209 -14.04 -7.12 5.03
N ALA A 210 -14.62 -7.74 4.00
CA ALA A 210 -14.26 -7.49 2.61
C ALA A 210 -15.41 -6.83 1.82
N VAL A 211 -15.08 -5.84 1.01
CA VAL A 211 -15.97 -5.28 -0.03
C VAL A 211 -15.37 -5.59 -1.39
N PHE A 212 -16.10 -6.28 -2.25
CA PHE A 212 -15.57 -6.72 -3.55
C PHE A 212 -16.57 -6.51 -4.69
N ASN A 213 -16.07 -6.62 -5.92
CA ASN A 213 -16.86 -6.48 -7.14
C ASN A 213 -17.47 -7.83 -7.54
N ASN A 214 -18.80 -7.97 -7.47
CA ASN A 214 -19.46 -9.21 -7.87
C ASN A 214 -19.28 -9.53 -9.37
N ASP A 215 -19.11 -8.50 -10.19
CA ASP A 215 -18.94 -8.66 -11.65
C ASP A 215 -17.51 -9.03 -12.03
N ASP A 216 -16.59 -9.06 -11.06
CA ASP A 216 -15.19 -9.46 -11.24
C ASP A 216 -14.83 -10.62 -10.28
N PRO A 217 -14.85 -11.86 -10.79
CA PRO A 217 -14.53 -13.05 -9.98
C PRO A 217 -13.12 -13.04 -9.38
N LEU A 218 -12.16 -12.33 -9.98
CA LEU A 218 -10.80 -12.26 -9.45
C LEU A 218 -10.75 -11.39 -8.18
N SER A 219 -11.67 -10.43 -8.03
CA SER A 219 -11.76 -9.57 -6.85
C SER A 219 -12.34 -10.25 -5.60
N ARG A 220 -12.99 -11.42 -5.78
CA ARG A 220 -13.71 -12.12 -4.70
C ARG A 220 -12.78 -12.56 -3.56
N PRO A 221 -13.16 -12.32 -2.29
CA PRO A 221 -12.42 -12.79 -1.11
C PRO A 221 -12.62 -14.31 -0.89
N PRO A 222 -11.82 -14.93 -0.03
CA PRO A 222 -12.09 -16.28 0.50
C PRO A 222 -13.49 -16.39 1.13
N ASP A 223 -14.10 -17.58 1.08
CA ASP A 223 -15.48 -17.78 1.54
C ASP A 223 -15.65 -17.67 3.07
N ASP A 224 -14.56 -17.75 3.84
CA ASP A 224 -14.52 -17.59 5.30
C ASP A 224 -14.41 -16.12 5.75
N VAL A 225 -14.24 -15.18 4.82
CA VAL A 225 -14.19 -13.74 5.11
C VAL A 225 -15.60 -13.14 5.01
N GLN A 226 -16.04 -12.48 6.08
CA GLN A 226 -17.31 -11.73 6.06
C GLN A 226 -17.23 -10.64 4.99
N SER A 227 -18.23 -10.57 4.11
CA SER A 227 -18.13 -9.69 2.94
C SER A 227 -19.45 -9.15 2.40
N VAL A 228 -19.34 -8.06 1.63
CA VAL A 228 -20.38 -7.50 0.78
C VAL A 228 -19.92 -7.49 -0.67
N ALA A 229 -20.79 -7.94 -1.55
CA ALA A 229 -20.57 -7.97 -2.99
C ALA A 229 -21.29 -6.78 -3.65
N VAL A 230 -20.54 -5.78 -4.12
CA VAL A 230 -21.10 -4.69 -4.94
C VAL A 230 -21.63 -5.28 -6.23
N ASN A 231 -22.85 -4.91 -6.64
CA ASN A 231 -23.65 -5.52 -7.72
C ASN A 231 -24.15 -6.96 -7.47
N GLY A 232 -23.77 -7.58 -6.35
CA GLY A 232 -24.35 -8.84 -5.86
C GLY A 232 -25.40 -8.63 -4.77
N ASP A 233 -25.22 -7.61 -3.93
CA ASP A 233 -26.12 -7.22 -2.85
C ASP A 233 -27.20 -6.24 -3.38
N ALA A 234 -28.44 -6.38 -2.91
CA ALA A 234 -29.53 -5.47 -3.25
C ALA A 234 -29.32 -4.06 -2.67
N ARG A 235 -28.51 -3.92 -1.61
CA ARG A 235 -28.21 -2.65 -0.96
C ARG A 235 -27.12 -1.85 -1.65
N TRP A 236 -26.22 -2.52 -2.37
CA TRP A 236 -24.99 -1.94 -2.93
C TRP A 236 -24.90 -2.26 -4.43
N ARG A 237 -25.50 -1.42 -5.27
CA ARG A 237 -25.67 -1.77 -6.69
C ARG A 237 -25.66 -0.56 -7.63
N VAL A 238 -25.03 -0.72 -8.78
CA VAL A 238 -25.19 0.18 -9.93
C VAL A 238 -26.43 -0.24 -10.74
N THR A 239 -27.27 0.73 -11.07
CA THR A 239 -28.47 0.53 -11.89
C THR A 239 -28.39 1.39 -13.16
N GLU A 240 -29.33 1.18 -14.09
CA GLU A 240 -29.40 2.01 -15.30
C GLU A 240 -29.57 3.50 -14.99
N LYS A 241 -30.44 3.84 -14.03
CA LYS A 241 -30.86 5.22 -13.72
C LYS A 241 -30.13 5.87 -12.54
N GLY A 242 -29.26 5.13 -11.86
CA GLY A 242 -28.66 5.57 -10.60
C GLY A 242 -27.91 4.47 -9.89
N VAL A 243 -27.77 4.60 -8.58
CA VAL A 243 -27.15 3.61 -7.71
C VAL A 243 -27.99 3.35 -6.47
N LEU A 244 -27.78 2.19 -5.83
CA LEU A 244 -28.29 1.85 -4.52
C LEU A 244 -27.13 1.90 -3.52
N ILE A 245 -27.30 2.70 -2.47
CA ILE A 245 -26.36 2.88 -1.35
C ILE A 245 -27.13 2.56 -0.06
N ASP A 246 -26.76 1.49 0.62
CA ASP A 246 -27.53 0.88 1.72
C ASP A 246 -29.04 0.77 1.40
N GLY A 247 -29.37 0.36 0.17
CA GLY A 247 -30.75 0.21 -0.32
C GLY A 247 -31.46 1.52 -0.69
N ARG A 248 -30.83 2.68 -0.50
CA ARG A 248 -31.39 3.99 -0.91
C ARG A 248 -30.99 4.31 -2.33
N PHE A 249 -31.98 4.69 -3.15
CA PHE A 249 -31.75 5.07 -4.54
C PHE A 249 -31.18 6.49 -4.65
N VAL A 250 -30.07 6.62 -5.36
CA VAL A 250 -29.43 7.88 -5.72
C VAL A 250 -29.42 7.99 -7.24
N PRO A 251 -30.09 8.99 -7.84
CA PRO A 251 -30.16 9.13 -9.29
C PRO A 251 -28.81 9.57 -9.89
N ASN A 252 -28.57 9.25 -11.16
CA ASN A 252 -27.29 9.54 -11.84
C ASN A 252 -26.90 11.03 -11.80
N ASP A 253 -27.86 11.95 -11.85
CA ASP A 253 -27.64 13.41 -11.86
C ASP A 253 -27.15 13.97 -10.51
N ALA A 254 -27.34 13.22 -9.43
CA ALA A 254 -26.76 13.50 -8.12
C ALA A 254 -25.27 13.16 -8.05
N ILE A 255 -24.78 12.21 -8.87
CA ILE A 255 -23.37 11.83 -8.94
C ILE A 255 -22.64 12.82 -9.85
N LYS A 256 -21.80 13.67 -9.27
CA LYS A 256 -21.06 14.72 -10.02
C LYS A 256 -19.81 14.21 -10.73
N LEU A 257 -19.32 13.03 -10.38
CA LEU A 257 -18.18 12.40 -11.04
C LEU A 257 -18.58 11.93 -12.45
N THR A 258 -17.77 12.28 -13.45
CA THR A 258 -18.01 11.95 -14.85
C THR A 258 -17.51 10.55 -15.20
N GLY A 259 -18.17 9.86 -16.14
CA GLY A 259 -17.78 8.53 -16.60
C GLY A 259 -18.48 7.39 -15.86
N ASP A 260 -18.94 6.38 -16.63
CA ASP A 260 -19.80 5.32 -16.11
C ASP A 260 -19.17 4.50 -14.96
N HIS A 261 -17.86 4.29 -15.02
CA HIS A 261 -17.10 3.57 -14.01
C HIS A 261 -17.15 4.27 -12.63
N ASN A 262 -17.37 5.59 -12.57
CA ASN A 262 -17.44 6.29 -11.30
C ASN A 262 -18.70 6.00 -10.50
N ARG A 263 -19.77 5.52 -11.14
CA ARG A 263 -20.95 5.00 -10.42
C ARG A 263 -20.59 3.79 -9.56
N PHE A 264 -19.78 2.89 -10.12
CA PHE A 264 -19.26 1.74 -9.38
C PHE A 264 -18.32 2.17 -8.25
N ASN A 265 -17.42 3.13 -8.52
CA ASN A 265 -16.51 3.66 -7.49
C ASN A 265 -17.27 4.29 -6.32
N VAL A 266 -18.35 5.03 -6.57
CA VAL A 266 -19.19 5.66 -5.54
C VAL A 266 -19.86 4.61 -4.65
N VAL A 267 -20.48 3.59 -5.24
CA VAL A 267 -21.13 2.51 -4.47
C VAL A 267 -20.10 1.74 -3.65
N THR A 268 -18.95 1.44 -4.25
CA THR A 268 -17.87 0.70 -3.57
C THR A 268 -17.30 1.50 -2.41
N ALA A 269 -17.03 2.80 -2.60
CA ALA A 269 -16.57 3.69 -1.53
C ALA A 269 -17.59 3.77 -0.38
N ALA A 270 -18.88 3.93 -0.70
CA ALA A 270 -19.93 3.98 0.30
C ALA A 270 -20.08 2.66 1.08
N ALA A 271 -19.95 1.52 0.40
CA ALA A 271 -19.96 0.21 1.05
C ALA A 271 -18.76 0.03 1.98
N ILE A 272 -17.56 0.47 1.57
CA ILE A 272 -16.35 0.43 2.41
C ILE A 272 -16.53 1.31 3.65
N ALA A 273 -16.93 2.58 3.47
CA ALA A 273 -17.11 3.52 4.57
C ALA A 273 -18.22 3.10 5.55
N TYR A 274 -19.25 2.39 5.07
CA TYR A 274 -20.30 1.83 5.91
C TYR A 274 -19.81 0.65 6.78
N CYS A 275 -18.81 -0.10 6.30
CA CYS A 275 -18.28 -1.27 7.01
C CYS A 275 -17.08 -0.95 7.91
N ALA A 276 -16.57 0.28 7.84
CA ALA A 276 -15.50 0.81 8.68
C ALA A 276 -16.03 1.16 10.08
#